data_AF-A0A1V5NP68-F1
#
_entry.id   AF-A0A1V5NP68-F1
#
_cell.length_a   1.000
_cell.length_b   1.000
_cell.length_c   1.000
_cell.angle_alpha   90.00
_cell.angle_beta   90.00
_cell.angle_gamma   90.00
#
_symmetry.space_group_name_H-M   'P 1'
#
loop_
_entity.id
_entity.type
_entity.pdbx_description
1 polymer ?
#
loop_
_entity_poly.entity_id
_entity_poly.type
_entity_poly.pdbx_seq_one_letter_code
_entity_poly.pdbx_strand_id
1 'polypeptide(L)'
;MKLKALYGGMPAEKLNSLLPQFIAVQGLAFGHPSAENPNGLSLFFMRDGSAVRDLIDSLETMGRENLKRASASGKALVKDIRIGDMQVPGADIARRLSFRVGTNENNMTNYAMYRVGFRSIMIEFEDTHLNLPEPRVAEIALEIRDRFIEFRRKQAAAGASGGPSTPTNPGTAAGKGAIDIRDEADLKAGLRHFGRNDYPAARDSLRQLLQRQPAHAHARFMMAVMAAREKNFGEAWKHIEIARRVSPGNEKIETFIKRLKEVAPR
;
A
#
# COMPACT_ATOMS: atom_id res chain seq x y z
N MET A 1 6.54 14.68 -15.79
CA MET A 1 6.48 14.18 -17.18
C MET A 1 6.76 12.68 -17.33
N LYS A 2 7.60 12.02 -16.50
CA LYS A 2 7.96 10.59 -16.66
C LYS A 2 6.85 9.55 -16.40
N LEU A 3 5.92 9.80 -15.47
CA LEU A 3 4.84 8.87 -15.12
C LEU A 3 3.79 8.65 -16.24
N LYS A 4 3.47 9.69 -17.02
CA LYS A 4 2.54 9.58 -18.17
C LYS A 4 3.10 8.70 -19.29
N ALA A 5 4.42 8.69 -19.47
CA ALA A 5 5.08 7.86 -20.47
C ALA A 5 5.11 6.38 -20.06
N LEU A 6 5.36 6.10 -18.77
CA LEU A 6 5.34 4.73 -18.23
C LEU A 6 3.97 4.05 -18.36
N TYR A 7 2.89 4.83 -18.32
CA TYR A 7 1.51 4.32 -18.34
C TYR A 7 0.70 4.81 -19.53
N GLY A 8 1.37 4.98 -20.67
CA GLY A 8 0.71 5.24 -21.95
C GLY A 8 -0.31 4.15 -22.24
N GLY A 9 -1.60 4.52 -22.30
CA GLY A 9 -2.71 3.60 -22.52
C GLY A 9 -3.64 3.41 -21.31
N MET A 10 -3.29 3.91 -20.13
CA MET A 10 -4.23 3.99 -19.01
C MET A 10 -5.31 5.05 -19.30
N PRO A 11 -6.60 4.77 -19.05
CA PRO A 11 -7.65 5.77 -19.18
C PRO A 11 -7.34 7.03 -18.37
N ALA A 12 -7.55 8.21 -18.96
CA ALA A 12 -7.17 9.49 -18.36
C ALA A 12 -7.80 9.70 -16.98
N GLU A 13 -9.06 9.30 -16.80
CA GLU A 13 -9.76 9.33 -15.50
C GLU A 13 -9.03 8.50 -14.45
N LYS A 14 -8.68 7.25 -14.77
CA LYS A 14 -7.99 6.37 -13.84
C LYS A 14 -6.60 6.90 -13.49
N LEU A 15 -5.86 7.39 -14.49
CA LEU A 15 -4.56 8.00 -14.27
C LEU A 15 -4.67 9.24 -13.36
N ASN A 16 -5.65 10.11 -13.59
CA ASN A 16 -5.90 11.29 -12.76
C ASN A 16 -6.28 10.91 -11.32
N SER A 17 -6.96 9.78 -11.11
CA SER A 17 -7.26 9.27 -9.77
C SER A 17 -6.02 8.74 -9.03
N LEU A 18 -5.07 8.14 -9.77
CA LEU A 18 -3.86 7.52 -9.22
C LEU A 18 -2.72 8.53 -8.99
N LEU A 19 -2.57 9.55 -9.86
CA LEU A 19 -1.47 10.51 -9.80
C LEU A 19 -1.29 11.17 -8.41
N PRO A 20 -2.34 11.65 -7.73
CA PRO A 20 -2.21 12.23 -6.40
C PRO A 20 -1.75 11.23 -5.33
N GLN A 21 -1.86 9.93 -5.59
CA GLN A 21 -1.48 8.87 -4.64
C GLN A 21 0.00 8.51 -4.69
N PHE A 22 0.73 8.88 -5.75
CA PHE A 22 2.18 8.67 -5.82
C PHE A 22 2.91 9.66 -4.92
N ILE A 23 3.83 9.13 -4.11
CA ILE A 23 4.83 9.90 -3.37
C ILE A 23 6.11 10.00 -4.21
N ALA A 24 6.59 8.86 -4.72
CA ALA A 24 7.78 8.78 -5.55
C ALA A 24 7.76 7.49 -6.40
N VAL A 25 8.50 7.50 -7.50
CA VAL A 25 8.74 6.32 -8.34
C VAL A 25 10.21 6.28 -8.71
N GLN A 26 10.83 5.12 -8.51
CA GLN A 26 12.22 4.86 -8.88
C GLN A 26 12.28 3.63 -9.78
N GLY A 27 12.66 3.83 -11.04
CA GLY A 27 12.98 2.74 -11.96
C GLY A 27 14.48 2.45 -11.96
N LEU A 28 14.84 1.18 -12.00
CA LEU A 28 16.19 0.67 -12.22
C LEU A 28 16.10 -0.30 -13.40
N ALA A 29 16.78 0.03 -14.49
CA ALA A 29 16.94 -0.88 -15.62
C ALA A 29 18.30 -1.57 -15.47
N PHE A 30 18.33 -2.90 -15.52
CA PHE A 30 19.58 -3.65 -15.48
C PHE A 30 19.92 -4.04 -16.91
N GLY A 31 20.91 -3.35 -17.49
CA GLY A 31 21.49 -3.76 -18.76
C GLY A 31 22.72 -4.63 -18.48
N HIS A 32 22.64 -5.93 -18.74
CA HIS A 32 23.85 -6.75 -18.86
C HIS A 32 23.94 -7.31 -20.28
N PRO A 33 25.11 -7.30 -20.93
CA PRO A 33 25.29 -7.87 -22.27
C PRO A 33 25.10 -9.41 -22.35
N SER A 34 24.73 -10.08 -21.26
CA SER A 34 24.63 -11.56 -21.21
C SER A 34 23.71 -12.17 -20.13
N ALA A 35 22.92 -11.42 -19.36
CA ALA A 35 22.43 -11.93 -18.06
C ALA A 35 21.03 -12.58 -18.03
N GLU A 36 20.96 -13.66 -17.25
CA GLU A 36 19.79 -14.38 -16.74
C GLU A 36 19.06 -13.63 -15.58
N ASN A 37 19.11 -12.30 -15.53
CA ASN A 37 18.60 -11.48 -14.42
C ASN A 37 17.46 -10.54 -14.88
N PRO A 38 16.60 -10.02 -13.96
CA PRO A 38 15.50 -9.13 -14.31
C PRO A 38 15.97 -7.93 -15.10
N ASN A 39 15.23 -7.60 -16.16
CA ASN A 39 15.58 -6.51 -17.06
C ASN A 39 15.11 -5.14 -16.52
N GLY A 40 14.23 -5.16 -15.52
CA GLY A 40 13.78 -3.97 -14.82
C GLY A 40 13.30 -4.24 -13.40
N LEU A 41 13.54 -3.28 -12.51
CA LEU A 41 12.96 -3.18 -11.18
C LEU A 41 12.41 -1.77 -11.00
N SER A 42 11.12 -1.66 -10.70
CA SER A 42 10.49 -0.38 -10.38
C SER A 42 9.94 -0.39 -8.96
N LEU A 43 10.26 0.64 -8.20
CA LEU A 43 9.76 0.89 -6.85
C LEU A 43 8.78 2.05 -6.90
N PHE A 44 7.58 1.82 -6.41
CA PHE A 44 6.53 2.84 -6.31
C PHE A 44 6.22 3.07 -4.85
N PHE A 45 6.40 4.31 -4.41
CA PHE A 45 6.01 4.75 -3.09
C PHE A 45 4.69 5.48 -3.22
N MET A 46 3.68 5.00 -2.53
CA MET A 46 2.30 5.48 -2.60
C MET A 46 1.80 5.94 -1.23
N ARG A 47 0.65 6.60 -1.19
CA ARG A 47 0.10 7.12 0.07
C ARG A 47 -0.29 6.03 1.07
N ASP A 48 -0.89 4.94 0.59
CA ASP A 48 -1.38 3.84 1.42
C ASP A 48 -1.50 2.53 0.61
N GLY A 49 -1.85 1.43 1.29
CA GLY A 49 -2.02 0.12 0.67
C GLY A 49 -3.21 0.01 -0.28
N SER A 50 -4.24 0.85 -0.11
CA SER A 50 -5.36 0.89 -1.05
C SER A 50 -4.91 1.44 -2.40
N ALA A 51 -4.07 2.47 -2.39
CA ALA A 51 -3.50 3.03 -3.61
C ALA A 51 -2.57 2.03 -4.33
N VAL A 52 -1.80 1.23 -3.60
CA VAL A 52 -0.99 0.14 -4.17
C VAL A 52 -1.87 -0.91 -4.84
N ARG A 53 -2.92 -1.38 -4.16
CA ARG A 53 -3.86 -2.35 -4.74
C ARG A 53 -4.54 -1.80 -6.00
N ASP A 54 -5.05 -0.56 -5.92
CA ASP A 54 -5.68 0.14 -7.04
C ASP A 54 -4.72 0.28 -8.23
N LEU A 55 -3.43 0.56 -7.99
CA LEU A 55 -2.43 0.62 -9.05
C LEU A 55 -2.23 -0.75 -9.69
N ILE A 56 -2.02 -1.81 -8.90
CA ILE A 56 -1.84 -3.18 -9.43
C ILE A 56 -3.03 -3.60 -10.29
N ASP A 57 -4.26 -3.44 -9.78
CA ASP A 57 -5.48 -3.76 -10.51
C ASP A 57 -5.58 -3.00 -11.84
N SER A 58 -5.16 -1.73 -11.85
CA SER A 58 -5.15 -0.89 -13.05
C SER A 58 -4.12 -1.37 -14.08
N LEU A 59 -2.91 -1.71 -13.63
CA LEU A 59 -1.84 -2.19 -14.50
C LEU A 59 -2.17 -3.54 -15.13
N GLU A 60 -2.86 -4.41 -14.39
CA GLU A 60 -3.33 -5.68 -14.95
C GLU A 60 -4.43 -5.51 -15.99
N THR A 61 -5.42 -4.66 -15.69
CA THR A 61 -6.48 -4.33 -16.65
C THR A 61 -5.87 -3.76 -17.93
N MET A 62 -4.94 -2.81 -17.79
CA MET A 62 -4.22 -2.23 -18.92
C MET A 62 -3.37 -3.27 -19.66
N GLY A 63 -2.67 -4.15 -18.94
CA GLY A 63 -1.89 -5.25 -19.51
C GLY A 63 -2.75 -6.18 -20.38
N ARG A 64 -3.91 -6.60 -19.88
CA ARG A 64 -4.88 -7.42 -20.64
C ARG A 64 -5.31 -6.72 -21.93
N GLU A 65 -5.73 -5.47 -21.84
CA GLU A 65 -6.20 -4.72 -23.00
C GLU A 65 -5.08 -4.44 -24.01
N ASN A 66 -3.87 -4.14 -23.54
CA ASN A 66 -2.70 -3.96 -24.39
C ASN A 66 -2.35 -5.24 -25.16
N LEU A 67 -2.33 -6.38 -24.48
CA LEU A 67 -2.03 -7.68 -25.10
C LEU A 67 -3.12 -8.08 -26.10
N LYS A 68 -4.39 -7.83 -25.77
CA LYS A 68 -5.52 -8.05 -26.69
C LYS A 68 -5.39 -7.20 -27.94
N ARG A 69 -5.09 -5.90 -27.80
CA ARG A 69 -4.86 -4.99 -28.94
C ARG A 69 -3.66 -5.40 -29.77
N ALA A 70 -2.55 -5.78 -29.13
CA ALA A 70 -1.36 -6.26 -29.81
C ALA A 70 -1.67 -7.51 -30.65
N SER A 71 -2.38 -8.49 -30.08
CA SER A 71 -2.81 -9.70 -30.78
C SER A 71 -3.76 -9.40 -31.95
N ALA A 72 -4.67 -8.42 -31.80
CA ALA A 72 -5.62 -8.05 -32.86
C ALA A 72 -4.99 -7.21 -33.98
N SER A 73 -3.83 -6.60 -33.75
CA SER A 73 -3.20 -5.69 -34.71
C SER A 73 -2.58 -6.39 -35.93
N GLY A 74 -2.38 -7.71 -35.87
CA GLY A 74 -1.65 -8.48 -36.89
C GLY A 74 -0.13 -8.18 -36.95
N LYS A 75 0.37 -7.23 -36.15
CA LYS A 75 1.80 -6.85 -36.13
C LYS A 75 2.64 -7.69 -35.16
N ALA A 76 2.00 -8.33 -34.19
CA ALA A 76 2.64 -9.17 -33.20
C ALA A 76 1.78 -10.39 -32.89
N LEU A 77 2.43 -11.53 -32.74
CA LEU A 77 1.83 -12.75 -32.20
C LEU A 77 1.95 -12.69 -30.68
N VAL A 78 0.83 -12.80 -29.96
CA VAL A 78 0.80 -12.87 -28.49
C VAL A 78 0.21 -14.22 -28.10
N LYS A 79 0.88 -14.96 -27.21
CA LYS A 79 0.45 -16.29 -26.74
C LYS A 79 0.64 -16.43 -25.23
N ASP A 80 0.03 -17.48 -24.67
CA ASP A 80 0.27 -17.95 -23.31
C ASP A 80 0.09 -16.88 -22.22
N ILE A 81 -0.93 -16.02 -22.38
CA ILE A 81 -1.25 -14.98 -21.39
C ILE A 81 -1.74 -15.65 -20.11
N ARG A 82 -1.02 -15.45 -19.01
CA ARG A 82 -1.37 -15.94 -17.68
C ARG A 82 -1.35 -14.76 -16.72
N ILE A 83 -2.41 -14.65 -15.94
CA ILE A 83 -2.50 -13.67 -14.85
C ILE A 83 -3.00 -14.41 -13.62
N GLY A 84 -2.32 -14.22 -12.50
CA GLY A 84 -2.68 -14.91 -11.26
C GLY A 84 -2.02 -14.30 -10.04
N ASP A 85 -2.57 -14.66 -8.88
CA ASP A 85 -2.00 -14.30 -7.59
C ASP A 85 -0.75 -15.13 -7.29
N MET A 86 0.17 -14.52 -6.54
CA MET A 86 1.40 -15.14 -6.05
C MET A 86 1.38 -15.20 -4.53
N GLN A 87 2.09 -16.17 -3.98
CA GLN A 87 2.28 -16.28 -2.53
C GLN A 87 3.58 -15.56 -2.12
N VAL A 88 3.45 -14.42 -1.46
CA VAL A 88 4.57 -13.68 -0.88
C VAL A 88 4.26 -13.37 0.59
N PRO A 89 5.03 -13.91 1.55
CA PRO A 89 4.75 -13.72 2.98
C PRO A 89 4.65 -12.25 3.41
N GLY A 90 3.50 -11.87 3.96
CA GLY A 90 3.27 -10.53 4.47
C GLY A 90 3.12 -9.45 3.40
N ALA A 91 2.98 -9.82 2.13
CA ALA A 91 2.50 -8.91 1.09
C ALA A 91 0.98 -8.74 1.22
N ASP A 92 0.49 -7.52 0.98
CA ASP A 92 -0.96 -7.26 0.96
C ASP A 92 -1.58 -7.79 -0.34
N ILE A 93 -0.80 -7.78 -1.41
CA ILE A 93 -1.15 -8.25 -2.74
C ILE A 93 0.14 -8.64 -3.47
N ALA A 94 0.13 -9.76 -4.17
CA ALA A 94 1.20 -10.15 -5.06
C ALA A 94 0.60 -10.82 -6.29
N ARG A 95 0.97 -10.35 -7.48
CA ARG A 95 0.42 -10.87 -8.74
C ARG A 95 1.47 -10.96 -9.83
N ARG A 96 1.22 -11.88 -10.76
CA ARG A 96 2.01 -12.12 -11.96
C ARG A 96 1.15 -11.91 -13.19
N LEU A 97 1.70 -11.21 -14.18
CA LEU A 97 1.27 -11.25 -15.57
C LEU A 97 2.41 -11.83 -16.39
N SER A 98 2.20 -12.94 -17.11
CA SER A 98 3.15 -13.47 -18.08
C SER A 98 2.52 -13.73 -19.43
N PHE A 99 3.32 -13.62 -20.49
CA PHE A 99 2.89 -13.85 -21.86
C PHE A 99 4.11 -14.10 -22.76
N ARG A 100 3.86 -14.55 -23.98
CA ARG A 100 4.86 -14.63 -25.06
C ARG A 100 4.49 -13.64 -26.14
N VAL A 101 5.47 -12.93 -26.68
CA VAL A 101 5.27 -12.01 -27.81
C VAL A 101 6.37 -12.14 -28.84
N GLY A 102 6.04 -12.04 -30.11
CA GLY A 102 6.99 -12.17 -31.22
C GLY A 102 6.41 -11.73 -32.56
N THR A 103 7.22 -11.72 -33.61
CA THR A 103 6.76 -11.44 -34.98
C THR A 103 6.24 -12.68 -35.70
N ASN A 104 6.65 -13.88 -35.26
CA ASN A 104 6.17 -15.18 -35.73
C ASN A 104 6.43 -16.26 -34.66
N GLU A 105 5.96 -17.48 -34.89
CA GLU A 105 6.07 -18.59 -33.91
C GLU A 105 7.52 -18.99 -33.56
N ASN A 106 8.45 -18.78 -34.49
CA ASN A 106 9.86 -19.15 -34.33
C ASN A 106 10.68 -18.08 -33.60
N ASN A 107 10.12 -16.88 -33.41
CA ASN A 107 10.81 -15.74 -32.80
C ASN A 107 9.95 -15.10 -31.70
N MET A 108 9.68 -15.89 -30.66
CA MET A 108 8.85 -15.48 -29.52
C MET A 108 9.72 -15.27 -28.28
N THR A 109 9.52 -14.15 -27.61
CA THR A 109 10.15 -13.81 -26.33
C THR A 109 9.15 -13.99 -25.20
N ASN A 110 9.56 -14.66 -24.11
CA ASN A 110 8.75 -14.76 -22.91
C ASN A 110 8.90 -13.49 -22.06
N TYR A 111 7.81 -13.01 -21.49
CA TYR A 111 7.79 -11.89 -20.55
C TYR A 111 7.01 -12.28 -19.30
N ALA A 112 7.50 -11.83 -18.14
CA ALA A 112 6.72 -11.75 -16.91
C ALA A 112 6.90 -10.39 -16.25
N MET A 113 5.80 -9.91 -15.68
CA MET A 113 5.74 -8.77 -14.78
C MET A 113 5.24 -9.30 -13.45
N TYR A 114 6.05 -9.14 -12.41
CA TYR A 114 5.69 -9.49 -11.04
C TYR A 114 5.46 -8.23 -10.24
N ARG A 115 4.33 -8.12 -9.54
CA ARG A 115 3.99 -6.95 -8.72
C ARG A 115 3.72 -7.39 -7.31
N VAL A 116 4.47 -6.84 -6.36
CA VAL A 116 4.34 -7.16 -4.94
C VAL A 116 4.10 -5.88 -4.16
N GLY A 117 2.96 -5.82 -3.48
CA GLY A 117 2.55 -4.69 -2.65
C GLY A 117 2.79 -4.94 -1.17
N PHE A 118 3.51 -4.03 -0.52
CA PHE A 118 3.69 -3.95 0.93
C PHE A 118 3.28 -2.58 1.42
N ARG A 119 2.08 -2.47 1.97
CA ARG A 119 1.48 -1.22 2.47
C ARG A 119 1.60 -0.13 1.42
N SER A 120 2.36 0.92 1.71
CA SER A 120 2.58 2.09 0.85
C SER A 120 3.64 1.88 -0.23
N ILE A 121 4.09 0.65 -0.51
CA ILE A 121 5.14 0.36 -1.49
C ILE A 121 4.65 -0.71 -2.44
N MET A 122 4.86 -0.50 -3.74
CA MET A 122 4.79 -1.55 -4.74
C MET A 122 6.18 -1.78 -5.32
N ILE A 123 6.55 -3.04 -5.47
CA ILE A 123 7.75 -3.50 -6.15
C ILE A 123 7.30 -4.20 -7.43
N GLU A 124 7.78 -3.73 -8.57
CA GLU A 124 7.52 -4.34 -9.88
C GLU A 124 8.83 -4.89 -10.45
N PHE A 125 8.82 -6.15 -10.84
CA PHE A 125 9.92 -6.81 -11.54
C PHE A 125 9.50 -7.07 -12.98
N GLU A 126 10.39 -6.73 -13.92
CA GLU A 126 10.27 -7.10 -15.32
C GLU A 126 11.30 -8.19 -15.63
N ASP A 127 10.80 -9.34 -16.06
CA ASP A 127 11.60 -10.52 -16.40
C ASP A 127 11.35 -10.90 -17.85
N THR A 128 12.37 -10.71 -18.67
CA THR A 128 12.37 -11.20 -20.04
C THR A 128 13.08 -12.54 -20.03
N HIS A 129 12.50 -13.52 -20.72
CA HIS A 129 12.91 -14.91 -20.78
C HIS A 129 12.48 -15.82 -19.61
N LEU A 130 11.79 -15.28 -18.59
CA LEU A 130 11.29 -16.04 -17.43
C LEU A 130 12.41 -16.66 -16.58
N ASN A 131 13.49 -15.91 -16.37
CA ASN A 131 14.64 -16.39 -15.62
C ASN A 131 14.43 -16.32 -14.10
N LEU A 132 13.42 -15.58 -13.63
CA LEU A 132 13.11 -15.44 -12.21
C LEU A 132 11.96 -16.36 -11.80
N PRO A 133 12.22 -17.45 -11.07
CA PRO A 133 11.16 -18.25 -10.48
C PRO A 133 10.46 -17.47 -9.35
N GLU A 134 9.16 -17.72 -9.15
CA GLU A 134 8.33 -16.99 -8.18
C GLU A 134 8.88 -16.99 -6.74
N PRO A 135 9.43 -18.09 -6.19
CA PRO A 135 10.08 -18.06 -4.88
C PRO A 135 11.23 -17.05 -4.80
N ARG A 136 12.02 -16.93 -5.86
CA ARG A 136 13.12 -15.97 -5.91
C ARG A 136 12.62 -14.53 -5.98
N VAL A 137 11.55 -14.29 -6.72
CA VAL A 137 10.86 -12.98 -6.72
C VAL A 137 10.38 -12.62 -5.32
N ALA A 138 9.77 -13.57 -4.61
CA ALA A 138 9.31 -13.37 -3.24
C ALA A 138 10.47 -13.01 -2.29
N GLU A 139 11.59 -13.75 -2.33
CA GLU A 139 12.79 -13.45 -1.53
C GLU A 139 13.31 -12.04 -1.76
N ILE A 140 13.49 -11.64 -3.03
CA ILE A 140 14.01 -10.31 -3.38
C ILE A 140 13.03 -9.22 -2.93
N ALA A 141 11.72 -9.43 -3.08
CA ALA A 141 10.70 -8.49 -2.65
C ALA A 141 10.70 -8.28 -1.13
N LEU A 142 10.87 -9.36 -0.35
CA LEU A 142 11.01 -9.31 1.11
C LEU A 142 12.27 -8.55 1.52
N GLU A 143 13.40 -8.83 0.87
CA GLU A 143 14.66 -8.13 1.15
C GLU A 143 14.55 -6.62 0.90
N ILE A 144 13.95 -6.22 -0.22
CA ILE A 144 13.71 -4.80 -0.54
C ILE A 144 12.81 -4.15 0.52
N ARG A 145 11.72 -4.83 0.91
CA ARG A 145 10.82 -4.35 1.97
C ARG A 145 11.57 -4.11 3.27
N ASP A 146 12.37 -5.08 3.71
CA ASP A 146 13.06 -5.03 5.00
C ASP A 146 14.13 -3.93 5.01
N ARG A 147 14.91 -3.82 3.93
CA ARG A 147 15.86 -2.70 3.74
C ARG A 147 15.17 -1.35 3.76
N PHE A 148 13.99 -1.23 3.15
CA PHE A 148 13.22 0.02 3.18
C PHE A 148 12.72 0.35 4.60
N ILE A 149 12.19 -0.65 5.32
CA ILE A 149 11.75 -0.47 6.71
C ILE A 149 12.92 0.01 7.58
N GLU A 150 14.08 -0.62 7.45
CA GLU A 150 15.28 -0.24 8.19
C GLU A 150 15.72 1.19 7.85
N PHE A 151 15.76 1.54 6.56
CA PHE A 151 16.09 2.89 6.10
C PHE A 151 15.15 3.94 6.70
N ARG A 152 13.84 3.68 6.69
CA ARG A 152 12.84 4.58 7.28
C ARG A 152 12.99 4.71 8.78
N ARG A 153 13.31 3.62 9.49
CA ARG A 153 13.61 3.65 10.93
C ARG A 153 14.82 4.52 11.22
N LYS A 154 15.91 4.38 10.45
CA LYS A 154 17.12 5.22 10.60
C LYS A 154 16.82 6.70 10.35
N GLN A 155 16.06 7.03 9.30
CA GLN A 155 15.65 8.43 9.05
C GLN A 155 14.81 9.00 10.19
N ALA A 156 13.88 8.23 10.75
CA ALA A 156 13.06 8.67 11.87
C ALA A 156 13.89 8.92 13.13
N ALA A 157 14.85 8.03 13.43
CA ALA A 157 15.77 8.20 14.56
C ALA A 157 16.68 9.43 14.39
N ALA A 158 17.22 9.65 13.19
CA ALA A 158 18.07 10.80 12.90
C ALA A 158 17.29 12.14 12.98
N GLY A 159 16.02 12.16 12.55
CA GLY A 159 15.14 13.32 12.70
C GLY A 159 14.71 13.59 14.15
N ALA A 160 14.68 12.57 15.01
CA ALA A 160 14.37 12.70 16.43
C ALA A 160 15.59 13.16 17.26
N SER A 161 16.82 12.92 16.81
CA SER A 161 18.05 13.36 17.48
C SER A 161 18.50 14.79 17.12
N GLY A 162 17.83 15.45 16.17
CA GLY A 162 18.10 16.85 15.80
C GLY A 162 17.21 17.84 16.54
N GLY A 163 17.65 18.30 17.73
CA GLY A 163 17.10 19.49 18.40
C GLY A 163 17.51 20.81 17.72
N PRO A 164 16.81 21.93 17.96
CA PRO A 164 16.66 23.01 16.99
C PRO A 164 17.80 24.03 17.02
N SER A 165 18.36 24.35 15.86
CA SER A 165 19.11 25.59 15.63
C SER A 165 18.16 26.65 15.04
N THR A 166 17.73 27.60 15.88
CA THR A 166 17.00 28.80 15.47
C THR A 166 17.95 29.86 14.91
N PRO A 167 17.47 30.75 14.04
CA PRO A 167 17.61 32.17 14.35
C PRO A 167 16.24 32.82 14.58
N THR A 168 16.15 33.45 15.75
CA THR A 168 15.25 34.52 16.23
C THR A 168 14.23 35.14 15.26
N ASN A 169 12.95 35.11 15.66
CA ASN A 169 12.18 36.34 15.86
C ASN A 169 11.06 36.15 16.91
N PRO A 170 10.76 37.15 17.77
CA PRO A 170 9.92 36.99 18.95
C PRO A 170 8.45 37.35 18.66
N GLY A 171 7.52 36.49 19.08
CA GLY A 171 6.10 36.80 19.00
C GLY A 171 5.20 35.65 19.41
N THR A 172 4.81 35.65 20.68
CA THR A 172 3.62 34.99 21.28
C THR A 172 3.59 33.45 21.37
N ALA A 173 3.59 33.02 22.65
CA ALA A 173 3.42 31.67 23.15
C ALA A 173 2.00 31.11 22.96
N ALA A 174 1.90 29.79 22.72
CA ALA A 174 1.15 28.81 23.54
C ALA A 174 1.16 27.44 22.84
N GLY A 175 1.56 26.39 23.58
CA GLY A 175 1.76 25.04 23.04
C GLY A 175 0.49 24.36 22.54
N LYS A 176 0.56 23.83 21.31
CA LYS A 176 -0.18 22.66 20.82
C LYS A 176 0.76 21.92 19.88
N GLY A 177 1.15 20.71 20.27
CA GLY A 177 2.09 19.87 19.54
C GLY A 177 1.62 19.63 18.11
N ALA A 178 2.57 19.68 17.17
CA ALA A 178 2.36 19.38 15.77
C ALA A 178 1.60 18.04 15.64
N ILE A 179 0.37 18.11 15.12
CA ILE A 179 -0.33 16.94 14.61
C ILE A 179 0.59 16.39 13.50
N ASP A 180 1.27 15.27 13.75
CA ASP A 180 2.09 14.63 12.73
C ASP A 180 1.15 14.32 11.56
N ILE A 181 1.45 14.89 10.38
CA ILE A 181 0.69 14.70 9.13
C ILE A 181 0.42 13.20 8.88
N ARG A 182 1.30 12.32 9.38
CA ARG A 182 1.17 10.86 9.30
C ARG A 182 0.06 10.29 10.19
N ASP A 183 -0.18 10.87 11.37
CA ASP A 183 -1.22 10.39 12.29
C ASP A 183 -2.62 10.74 11.78
N GLU A 184 -2.77 11.95 11.23
CA GLU A 184 -4.00 12.35 10.56
C GLU A 184 -4.24 11.51 9.28
N ALA A 185 -3.18 11.22 8.52
CA ALA A 185 -3.26 10.38 7.33
C ALA A 185 -3.71 8.95 7.66
N ASP A 186 -3.14 8.32 8.69
CA ASP A 186 -3.50 6.97 9.13
C ASP A 186 -4.93 6.90 9.70
N LEU A 187 -5.34 7.91 10.48
CA LEU A 187 -6.73 8.03 10.94
C LEU A 187 -7.69 8.15 9.75
N LYS A 188 -7.39 9.03 8.79
CA LYS A 188 -8.23 9.26 7.62
C LYS A 188 -8.28 8.02 6.72
N ALA A 189 -7.18 7.29 6.55
CA ALA A 189 -7.15 6.03 5.82
C ALA A 189 -8.03 4.97 6.51
N GLY A 190 -7.88 4.81 7.82
CA GLY A 190 -8.71 3.90 8.61
C GLY A 190 -10.20 4.20 8.48
N LEU A 191 -10.60 5.46 8.55
CA LEU A 191 -11.99 5.89 8.37
C LEU A 191 -12.51 5.64 6.95
N ARG A 192 -11.68 5.84 5.90
CA ARG A 192 -12.07 5.53 4.51
C ARG A 192 -12.35 4.05 4.32
N HIS A 193 -11.44 3.17 4.79
CA HIS A 193 -11.63 1.72 4.71
C HIS A 193 -12.85 1.26 5.51
N PHE A 194 -13.04 1.82 6.71
CA PHE A 194 -14.23 1.54 7.51
C PHE A 194 -15.53 1.90 6.77
N GLY A 195 -15.57 3.05 6.11
CA GLY A 195 -16.72 3.49 5.31
C GLY A 195 -17.04 2.55 4.13
N ARG A 196 -16.06 1.78 3.66
CA ARG A 196 -16.21 0.76 2.61
C ARG A 196 -16.49 -0.64 3.17
N ASN A 197 -16.68 -0.78 4.49
CA ASN A 197 -16.76 -2.06 5.21
C ASN A 197 -15.51 -2.96 5.05
N ASP A 198 -14.37 -2.40 4.68
CA ASP A 198 -13.09 -3.09 4.60
C ASP A 198 -12.41 -3.05 5.98
N TYR A 199 -12.93 -3.86 6.91
CA TYR A 199 -12.45 -3.89 8.29
C TYR A 199 -11.00 -4.36 8.44
N PRO A 200 -10.48 -5.32 7.65
CA PRO A 200 -9.06 -5.69 7.70
C PRO A 200 -8.14 -4.50 7.41
N ALA A 201 -8.36 -3.80 6.29
CA ALA A 201 -7.51 -2.66 5.94
C ALA A 201 -7.70 -1.48 6.90
N ALA A 202 -8.93 -1.23 7.37
CA ALA A 202 -9.21 -0.20 8.36
C ALA A 202 -8.45 -0.44 9.66
N ARG A 203 -8.40 -1.69 10.15
CA ARG A 203 -7.60 -2.05 11.33
C ARG A 203 -6.13 -1.84 11.11
N ASP A 204 -5.60 -2.19 9.96
CA ASP A 204 -4.17 -2.04 9.69
C ASP A 204 -3.74 -0.58 9.69
N SER A 205 -4.53 0.32 9.08
CA SER A 205 -4.27 1.76 9.14
C SER A 205 -4.34 2.29 10.59
N LEU A 206 -5.39 1.94 11.35
CA LEU A 206 -5.54 2.40 12.73
C LEU A 206 -4.51 1.80 13.69
N ARG A 207 -4.02 0.58 13.41
CA ARG A 207 -2.96 -0.06 14.20
C ARG A 207 -1.65 0.70 14.10
N GLN A 208 -1.30 1.23 12.93
CA GLN A 208 -0.10 2.06 12.78
C GLN A 208 -0.19 3.32 13.64
N LEU A 209 -1.36 3.99 13.62
CA LEU A 209 -1.61 5.13 14.49
C LEU A 209 -1.51 4.75 15.98
N LEU A 210 -2.13 3.64 16.38
CA LEU A 210 -2.09 3.19 17.77
C LEU A 210 -0.72 2.68 18.23
N GLN A 211 0.19 2.29 17.34
CA GLN A 211 1.57 1.99 17.72
C GLN A 211 2.32 3.24 18.18
N ARG A 212 2.01 4.39 17.60
CA ARG A 212 2.64 5.69 17.94
C ARG A 212 1.89 6.43 19.03
N GLN A 213 0.56 6.37 18.97
CA GLN A 213 -0.34 6.94 19.96
C GLN A 213 -1.27 5.86 20.54
N PRO A 214 -0.77 5.01 21.46
CA PRO A 214 -1.55 3.91 22.04
C PRO A 214 -2.87 4.32 22.68
N ALA A 215 -2.97 5.57 23.13
CA ALA A 215 -4.11 6.15 23.80
C ALA A 215 -4.99 7.03 22.87
N HIS A 216 -4.78 7.01 21.55
CA HIS A 216 -5.55 7.87 20.63
C HIS A 216 -7.06 7.54 20.69
N ALA A 217 -7.87 8.43 21.26
CA ALA A 217 -9.28 8.18 21.55
C ALA A 217 -10.11 7.80 20.31
N HIS A 218 -9.99 8.54 19.21
CA HIS A 218 -10.78 8.25 18.00
C HIS A 218 -10.40 6.90 17.37
N ALA A 219 -9.11 6.60 17.21
CA ALA A 219 -8.65 5.32 16.70
C ALA A 219 -9.08 4.14 17.59
N ARG A 220 -8.99 4.28 18.92
CA ARG A 220 -9.51 3.28 19.87
C ARG A 220 -11.02 3.09 19.74
N PHE A 221 -11.79 4.17 19.61
CA PHE A 221 -13.23 4.11 19.37
C PHE A 221 -13.55 3.33 18.09
N MET A 222 -12.87 3.63 16.98
CA MET A 222 -13.09 2.93 15.72
C MET A 222 -12.73 1.44 15.78
N MET A 223 -11.64 1.08 16.46
CA MET A 223 -11.29 -0.33 16.71
C MET A 223 -12.39 -1.06 17.49
N ALA A 224 -12.98 -0.40 18.50
CA ALA A 224 -14.10 -0.97 19.25
C ALA A 224 -15.35 -1.17 18.39
N VAL A 225 -15.70 -0.19 17.56
CA VAL A 225 -16.84 -0.27 16.64
C VAL A 225 -16.67 -1.43 15.66
N MET A 226 -15.50 -1.59 15.06
CA MET A 226 -15.21 -2.71 14.15
C MET A 226 -15.29 -4.05 14.86
N ALA A 227 -14.68 -4.18 16.04
CA ALA A 227 -14.73 -5.40 16.83
C ALA A 227 -16.18 -5.79 17.19
N ALA A 228 -17.03 -4.83 17.57
CA ALA A 228 -18.44 -5.09 17.85
C ALA A 228 -19.23 -5.53 16.61
N ARG A 229 -18.96 -4.94 15.43
CA ARG A 229 -19.61 -5.35 14.17
C ARG A 229 -19.27 -6.79 13.78
N GLU A 230 -18.06 -7.23 14.10
CA GLU A 230 -17.63 -8.61 13.92
C GLU A 230 -18.02 -9.53 15.09
N LYS A 231 -18.86 -9.06 16.00
CA LYS A 231 -19.32 -9.78 17.20
C LYS A 231 -18.18 -10.20 18.16
N ASN A 232 -16.99 -9.60 18.02
CA ASN A 232 -15.90 -9.76 18.98
C ASN A 232 -16.04 -8.73 20.11
N PHE A 233 -17.02 -8.98 20.98
CA PHE A 233 -17.37 -8.04 22.05
C PHE A 233 -16.27 -7.89 23.10
N GLY A 234 -15.45 -8.92 23.32
CA GLY A 234 -14.30 -8.85 24.23
C GLY A 234 -13.27 -7.79 23.79
N GLU A 235 -12.87 -7.81 22.52
CA GLU A 235 -11.99 -6.77 21.98
C GLU A 235 -12.67 -5.40 21.90
N ALA A 236 -13.97 -5.36 21.60
CA ALA A 236 -14.73 -4.11 21.61
C ALA A 236 -14.65 -3.43 22.99
N TRP A 237 -14.82 -4.20 24.07
CA TRP A 237 -14.71 -3.71 25.43
C TRP A 237 -13.32 -3.18 25.76
N LYS A 238 -12.25 -3.91 25.42
CA LYS A 238 -10.87 -3.46 25.67
C LYS A 238 -10.57 -2.11 25.02
N HIS A 239 -10.98 -1.93 23.76
CA HIS A 239 -10.70 -0.72 23.02
C HIS A 239 -11.54 0.48 23.51
N ILE A 240 -12.84 0.28 23.78
CA ILE A 240 -13.72 1.38 24.17
C ILE A 240 -13.39 1.92 25.57
N GLU A 241 -12.91 1.08 26.48
CA GLU A 241 -12.47 1.51 27.80
C GLU A 241 -11.31 2.50 27.75
N ILE A 242 -10.33 2.22 26.88
CA ILE A 242 -9.19 3.11 26.68
C ILE A 242 -9.69 4.43 26.07
N ALA A 243 -10.57 4.35 25.06
CA ALA A 243 -11.15 5.54 24.43
C ALA A 243 -11.89 6.41 25.47
N ARG A 244 -12.71 5.80 26.34
CA ARG A 244 -13.43 6.49 27.42
C ARG A 244 -12.48 7.13 28.43
N ARG A 245 -11.40 6.44 28.83
CA ARG A 245 -10.42 6.97 29.79
C ARG A 245 -9.73 8.23 29.26
N VAL A 246 -9.45 8.27 27.96
CA VAL A 246 -8.74 9.38 27.32
C VAL A 246 -9.67 10.52 26.94
N SER A 247 -10.94 10.23 26.63
CA SER A 247 -11.96 11.26 26.37
C SER A 247 -13.19 11.02 27.24
N PRO A 248 -13.10 11.29 28.56
CA PRO A 248 -14.24 11.17 29.47
C PRO A 248 -15.37 12.12 29.03
N GLY A 249 -16.62 11.65 29.12
CA GLY A 249 -17.80 12.45 28.76
C GLY A 249 -18.04 12.61 27.25
N ASN A 250 -17.28 11.92 26.39
CA ASN A 250 -17.58 11.90 24.97
C ASN A 250 -18.89 11.15 24.68
N GLU A 251 -19.91 11.87 24.21
CA GLU A 251 -21.26 11.34 23.99
C GLU A 251 -21.30 10.13 23.06
N LYS A 252 -20.48 10.11 22.00
CA LYS A 252 -20.42 8.97 21.05
C LYS A 252 -19.89 7.71 21.73
N ILE A 253 -18.86 7.87 22.58
CA ILE A 253 -18.27 6.77 23.35
C ILE A 253 -19.30 6.23 24.35
N GLU A 254 -19.96 7.10 25.12
CA GLU A 254 -20.95 6.67 26.12
C GLU A 254 -22.17 6.01 25.47
N THR A 255 -22.66 6.57 24.35
CA THR A 255 -23.76 5.99 23.57
C THR A 255 -23.39 4.60 23.06
N PHE A 256 -22.18 4.42 22.54
CA PHE A 256 -21.69 3.12 22.09
C PHE A 256 -21.58 2.13 23.26
N ILE A 257 -21.04 2.56 24.41
CA ILE A 257 -20.96 1.73 25.62
C ILE A 257 -22.34 1.27 26.08
N LYS A 258 -23.34 2.16 26.09
CA LYS A 258 -24.72 1.80 26.47
C LYS A 258 -25.25 0.68 25.58
N ARG A 259 -25.14 0.84 24.26
CA ARG A 259 -25.55 -0.19 23.28
C ARG A 259 -24.76 -1.49 23.45
N LEU A 260 -23.46 -1.40 23.69
CA LEU A 260 -22.60 -2.57 23.87
C LEU A 260 -23.01 -3.37 25.13
N LYS A 261 -23.42 -2.71 26.22
CA LYS A 261 -23.93 -3.38 27.43
C LYS A 261 -25.22 -4.16 27.18
N GLU A 262 -26.09 -3.66 26.31
CA GLU A 262 -27.37 -4.31 25.99
C GLU A 262 -27.15 -5.63 25.24
N VAL A 263 -26.16 -5.68 24.35
CA VAL A 263 -25.89 -6.87 23.50
C VAL A 263 -24.81 -7.80 24.07
N ALA A 264 -23.90 -7.27 24.88
CA ALA A 264 -22.78 -7.99 25.46
C ALA A 264 -22.41 -7.35 26.81
N PRO A 265 -23.19 -7.61 27.86
CA PRO A 265 -22.83 -7.19 29.21
C PRO A 265 -21.49 -7.82 29.60
N ARG A 266 -20.79 -7.15 30.52
CA ARG A 266 -19.48 -7.59 30.97
C ARG A 266 -19.57 -8.80 31.88
#